data_AF-A0A3D4P1P8-F1
#
_entry.id   AF-A0A3D4P1P8-F1
#
_cell.length_a   1.000
_cell.length_b   1.000
_cell.length_c   1.000
_cell.angle_alpha   90.00
_cell.angle_beta   90.00
_cell.angle_gamma   90.00
#
_symmetry.space_group_name_H-M   'P 1'
#
loop_
_entity.id
_entity.type
_entity.pdbx_description
1 polymer ?
#
loop_
_entity_poly.entity_id
_entity_poly.type
_entity_poly.pdbx_seq_one_letter_code
_entity_poly.pdbx_strand_id
1 'polypeptide(L)'
;MSQKIPSPQFANIVMLGAVWGFAEAGLGLGLQRCASLASGSIMTGVALLFIAAAWVLTRRAAGVVLMVILVTLMKMFDALLLSLPLKHGAVANPIFAFWAEALAFLIVIAVIKESLAQKKYGRAALGAGAALLAVNLFPLARFATGIPACVYPGTGYPLSLYYAPIAVGLSFLTVPLGFWIGERIAVTESAHEAFVRGKAFRYWISPVTMAICLLLMAAIHLVG
;
A
#
# COMPACT_ATOMS: atom_id res chain seq x y z
N MET A 1 16.86 15.98 -15.37
CA MET A 1 17.92 15.18 -14.71
C MET A 1 17.29 13.98 -14.02
N SER A 2 17.54 12.76 -14.50
CA SER A 2 17.02 11.53 -13.89
C SER A 2 17.82 11.20 -12.64
N GLN A 3 17.36 11.70 -11.47
CA GLN A 3 17.95 11.32 -10.19
C GLN A 3 17.52 9.89 -9.86
N LYS A 4 18.45 8.94 -10.07
CA LYS A 4 18.25 7.52 -9.74
C LYS A 4 17.94 7.37 -8.24
N ILE A 5 17.08 6.41 -7.89
CA ILE A 5 16.85 6.01 -6.49
C ILE A 5 18.11 5.28 -6.01
N PRO A 6 18.72 5.67 -4.88
CA PRO A 6 19.82 4.94 -4.28
C PRO A 6 19.48 3.45 -4.08
N SER A 7 20.46 2.57 -4.35
CA SER A 7 20.31 1.11 -4.18
C SER A 7 19.74 0.66 -2.82
N PRO A 8 20.09 1.29 -1.67
CA PRO A 8 19.55 0.87 -0.37
C PRO A 8 18.06 1.20 -0.22
N GLN A 9 17.66 2.40 -0.64
CA GLN A 9 16.25 2.81 -0.66
C GLN A 9 15.40 1.92 -1.56
N PHE A 10 15.94 1.49 -2.71
CA PHE A 10 15.27 0.54 -3.59
C PHE A 10 15.01 -0.81 -2.90
N ALA A 11 16.00 -1.37 -2.20
CA ALA A 11 15.85 -2.62 -1.46
C ALA A 11 14.73 -2.53 -0.41
N ASN A 12 14.67 -1.43 0.34
CA ASN A 12 13.64 -1.19 1.35
C ASN A 12 12.24 -1.04 0.72
N ILE A 13 12.12 -0.38 -0.44
CA ILE A 13 10.86 -0.31 -1.18
C ILE A 13 10.38 -1.70 -1.60
N VAL A 14 11.30 -2.54 -2.09
CA VAL A 14 10.95 -3.91 -2.48
C VAL A 14 10.48 -4.72 -1.28
N MET A 15 11.13 -4.59 -0.13
CA MET A 15 10.70 -5.26 1.10
C MET A 15 9.33 -4.77 1.57
N LEU A 16 9.10 -3.45 1.62
CA LEU A 16 7.81 -2.89 2.02
C LEU A 16 6.70 -3.29 1.05
N GLY A 17 6.96 -3.25 -0.26
CA GLY A 17 6.03 -3.72 -1.28
C GLY A 17 5.71 -5.21 -1.15
N ALA A 18 6.72 -6.04 -0.84
CA ALA A 18 6.55 -7.47 -0.57
C ALA A 18 5.65 -7.74 0.63
N VAL A 19 5.93 -7.06 1.75
CA VAL A 19 5.15 -7.21 2.98
C VAL A 19 3.72 -6.69 2.80
N TRP A 20 3.54 -5.58 2.08
CA TRP A 20 2.21 -5.08 1.73
C TRP A 20 1.45 -6.08 0.86
N GLY A 21 2.04 -6.58 -0.24
CA GLY A 21 1.40 -7.57 -1.11
C GLY A 21 1.05 -8.87 -0.39
N PHE A 22 1.89 -9.31 0.54
CA PHE A 22 1.57 -10.44 1.41
C PHE A 22 0.39 -10.14 2.35
N ALA A 23 0.36 -8.97 2.99
CA ALA A 23 -0.75 -8.55 3.84
C ALA A 23 -2.08 -8.47 3.07
N GLU A 24 -2.03 -7.99 1.82
CA GLU A 24 -3.17 -7.95 0.90
C GLU A 24 -3.71 -9.33 0.56
N ALA A 25 -2.85 -10.30 0.25
CA ALA A 25 -3.26 -11.69 0.01
C ALA A 25 -3.83 -12.34 1.26
N GLY A 26 -3.14 -12.20 2.41
CA GLY A 26 -3.58 -12.77 3.68
C GLY A 26 -4.94 -12.23 4.14
N LEU A 27 -5.16 -10.92 4.02
CA LEU A 27 -6.46 -10.31 4.33
C LEU A 27 -7.51 -10.67 3.27
N GLY A 28 -7.14 -10.74 1.99
CA GLY A 28 -8.04 -11.10 0.89
C GLY A 28 -8.60 -12.52 0.99
N LEU A 29 -7.81 -13.46 1.48
CA LEU A 29 -8.20 -14.85 1.74
C LEU A 29 -9.30 -14.98 2.81
N GLY A 30 -9.26 -14.14 3.84
CA GLY A 30 -10.33 -14.08 4.84
C GLY A 30 -11.66 -13.55 4.29
N LEU A 31 -11.69 -13.05 3.05
CA LEU A 31 -12.81 -12.26 2.54
C LEU A 31 -13.58 -12.91 1.40
N GLN A 32 -13.01 -13.89 0.65
CA GLN A 32 -13.60 -14.71 -0.44
C GLN A 32 -14.52 -14.02 -1.48
N ARG A 33 -14.76 -12.71 -1.37
CA ARG A 33 -15.73 -11.87 -2.08
C ARG A 33 -15.14 -10.47 -2.25
N CYS A 34 -15.72 -9.69 -3.16
CA CYS A 34 -15.47 -8.25 -3.28
C CYS A 34 -15.67 -7.61 -1.89
N ALA A 35 -14.59 -7.18 -1.23
CA ALA A 35 -14.52 -6.56 0.10
C ALA A 35 -15.74 -6.87 1.00
N SER A 36 -15.67 -7.87 1.87
CA SER A 36 -16.76 -8.08 2.84
C SER A 36 -16.69 -7.01 3.94
N LEU A 37 -17.83 -6.39 4.25
CA LEU A 37 -17.96 -5.39 5.32
C LEU A 37 -16.91 -4.26 5.22
N ALA A 38 -16.21 -3.97 6.31
CA ALA A 38 -15.25 -2.86 6.42
C ALA A 38 -13.84 -3.21 5.92
N SER A 39 -13.63 -4.39 5.33
CA SER A 39 -12.30 -4.87 4.93
C SER A 39 -11.55 -3.90 4.01
N GLY A 40 -12.22 -3.38 2.97
CA GLY A 40 -11.63 -2.40 2.07
C GLY A 40 -11.12 -1.15 2.82
N SER A 41 -11.89 -0.65 3.79
CA SER A 41 -11.51 0.51 4.59
C SER A 41 -10.36 0.24 5.56
N ILE A 42 -10.28 -0.97 6.11
CA ILE A 42 -9.12 -1.40 6.92
C ILE A 42 -7.87 -1.45 6.04
N MET A 43 -8.00 -2.02 4.85
CA MET A 43 -6.91 -2.16 3.88
C MET A 43 -6.42 -0.80 3.37
N THR A 44 -7.29 0.17 3.16
CA THR A 44 -6.87 1.56 2.88
C THR A 44 -5.98 2.13 3.98
N GLY A 45 -6.31 1.88 5.26
CA GLY A 45 -5.46 2.30 6.38
C GLY A 45 -4.08 1.63 6.35
N VAL A 46 -4.04 0.33 6.04
CA VAL A 46 -2.79 -0.45 5.89
C VAL A 46 -1.98 0.02 4.69
N ALA A 47 -2.61 0.25 3.54
CA ALA A 47 -1.96 0.77 2.33
C ALA A 47 -1.31 2.13 2.57
N LEU A 48 -2.03 3.06 3.20
CA LEU A 48 -1.51 4.38 3.51
C LEU A 48 -0.36 4.35 4.53
N LEU A 49 -0.29 3.34 5.40
CA LEU A 49 0.89 3.09 6.24
C LEU A 49 2.13 2.82 5.39
N PHE A 50 2.03 1.88 4.45
CA PHE A 50 3.15 1.52 3.58
C PHE A 50 3.54 2.68 2.66
N ILE A 51 2.57 3.35 2.05
CA ILE A 51 2.77 4.55 1.22
C ILE A 51 3.53 5.63 2.00
N ALA A 52 3.11 5.92 3.23
CA ALA A 52 3.79 6.88 4.09
C ALA A 52 5.24 6.46 4.43
N ALA A 53 5.47 5.18 4.73
CA ALA A 53 6.81 4.66 5.01
C ALA A 53 7.73 4.79 3.77
N ALA A 54 7.25 4.39 2.59
CA ALA A 54 8.02 4.52 1.34
C ALA A 54 8.29 5.98 0.95
N TRP A 55 7.32 6.87 1.20
CA TRP A 55 7.52 8.30 1.04
C TRP A 55 8.64 8.83 1.94
N VAL A 56 8.67 8.43 3.20
CA VAL A 56 9.74 8.88 4.12
C VAL A 56 11.12 8.42 3.64
N LEU A 57 11.23 7.18 3.16
CA LEU A 57 12.51 6.59 2.72
C LEU A 57 13.06 7.25 1.45
N THR A 58 12.20 7.62 0.51
CA THR A 58 12.64 8.13 -0.79
C THR A 58 12.45 9.63 -0.99
N ARG A 59 11.47 10.23 -0.31
CA ARG A 59 10.97 11.59 -0.52
C ARG A 59 10.65 11.90 -1.99
N ARG A 60 10.28 10.88 -2.76
CA ARG A 60 10.06 10.95 -4.21
C ARG A 60 8.82 10.17 -4.60
N ALA A 61 8.00 10.75 -5.48
CA ALA A 61 6.83 10.08 -6.04
C ALA A 61 7.19 8.76 -6.73
N ALA A 62 8.36 8.69 -7.38
CA ALA A 62 8.86 7.47 -8.02
C ALA A 62 9.00 6.29 -7.04
N GLY A 63 9.34 6.53 -5.77
CA GLY A 63 9.43 5.47 -4.76
C GLY A 63 8.07 4.90 -4.38
N VAL A 64 7.07 5.78 -4.22
CA VAL A 64 5.67 5.39 -3.99
C VAL A 64 5.13 4.61 -5.20
N VAL A 65 5.33 5.13 -6.42
CA VAL A 65 4.89 4.47 -7.66
C VAL A 65 5.52 3.08 -7.81
N LEU A 66 6.83 2.96 -7.56
CA LEU A 66 7.51 1.66 -7.61
C LEU A 66 6.89 0.65 -6.63
N MET A 67 6.60 1.08 -5.40
CA MET A 67 5.95 0.22 -4.42
C MET A 67 4.54 -0.22 -4.87
N VAL A 68 3.76 0.71 -5.43
CA VAL A 68 2.40 0.42 -5.95
C VAL A 68 2.46 -0.56 -7.12
N ILE A 69 3.47 -0.45 -7.99
CA ILE A 69 3.72 -1.44 -9.06
C ILE A 69 4.01 -2.81 -8.45
N LEU A 70 4.85 -2.89 -7.42
CA LEU A 70 5.19 -4.17 -6.78
C LEU A 70 3.97 -4.84 -6.14
N VAL A 71 3.19 -4.13 -5.34
CA VAL A 71 1.97 -4.69 -4.73
C VAL A 71 0.93 -5.06 -5.80
N THR A 72 0.84 -4.30 -6.89
CA THR A 72 -0.01 -4.65 -8.05
C THR A 72 0.43 -5.98 -8.67
N LEU A 73 1.72 -6.16 -8.92
CA LEU A 73 2.27 -7.40 -9.48
C LEU A 73 2.03 -8.59 -8.55
N MET A 74 2.20 -8.40 -7.25
CA MET A 74 1.88 -9.44 -6.26
C MET A 74 0.39 -9.75 -6.24
N LYS A 75 -0.49 -8.76 -6.38
CA LYS A 75 -1.94 -9.01 -6.48
C LYS A 75 -2.32 -9.74 -7.77
N MET A 76 -1.59 -9.51 -8.87
CA MET A 76 -1.76 -10.29 -10.09
C MET A 76 -1.25 -11.73 -9.93
N PHE A 77 -0.17 -11.93 -9.17
CA PHE A 77 0.31 -13.27 -8.81
C PHE A 77 -0.69 -14.01 -7.90
N ASP A 78 -1.25 -13.34 -6.91
CA ASP A 78 -2.36 -13.83 -6.08
C ASP A 78 -3.56 -14.26 -6.94
N ALA A 79 -3.96 -13.42 -7.90
CA ALA A 79 -5.03 -13.74 -8.84
C ALA A 79 -4.72 -14.98 -9.69
N LEU A 80 -3.45 -15.16 -10.12
CA LEU A 80 -3.00 -16.34 -10.86
C LEU A 80 -3.13 -17.60 -10.01
N LEU A 81 -2.71 -17.57 -8.74
CA LEU A 81 -2.83 -18.70 -7.81
C LEU A 81 -4.30 -19.10 -7.60
N LEU A 82 -5.19 -18.11 -7.52
CA LEU A 82 -6.63 -18.32 -7.37
C LEU A 82 -7.36 -18.64 -8.69
N SER A 83 -6.65 -18.69 -9.83
CA SER A 83 -7.23 -18.84 -11.17
C SER A 83 -8.33 -17.81 -11.49
N LEU A 84 -8.21 -16.60 -10.94
CA LEU A 84 -9.15 -15.51 -11.17
C LEU A 84 -8.72 -14.66 -12.38
N PRO A 85 -9.67 -14.22 -13.24
CA PRO A 85 -9.33 -13.29 -14.30
C PRO A 85 -8.92 -11.94 -13.70
N LEU A 86 -8.01 -11.22 -14.36
CA LEU A 86 -7.59 -9.88 -13.92
C LEU A 86 -8.76 -8.88 -13.85
N LYS A 87 -9.79 -9.11 -14.66
CA LYS A 87 -11.04 -8.35 -14.65
C LYS A 87 -12.05 -8.81 -13.58
N HIS A 88 -11.65 -9.69 -12.67
CA HIS A 88 -12.50 -10.05 -11.54
C HIS A 88 -12.54 -8.90 -10.53
N GLY A 89 -13.70 -8.63 -9.91
CA GLY A 89 -13.86 -7.54 -8.95
C GLY A 89 -12.93 -7.65 -7.74
N ALA A 90 -12.59 -8.87 -7.29
CA ALA A 90 -11.64 -9.10 -6.21
C ALA A 90 -10.17 -8.84 -6.58
N VAL A 91 -9.87 -8.58 -7.86
CA VAL A 91 -8.53 -8.30 -8.39
C VAL A 91 -8.44 -6.84 -8.83
N ALA A 92 -9.34 -6.41 -9.71
CA ALA A 92 -9.32 -5.07 -10.27
C ALA A 92 -9.61 -3.97 -9.23
N ASN A 93 -10.53 -4.21 -8.27
CA ASN A 93 -10.85 -3.19 -7.27
C ASN A 93 -9.66 -2.91 -6.32
N PRO A 94 -8.99 -3.92 -5.74
CA PRO A 94 -7.75 -3.68 -4.98
C PRO A 94 -6.65 -3.01 -5.80
N ILE A 95 -6.43 -3.44 -7.05
CA ILE A 95 -5.43 -2.77 -7.90
C ILE A 95 -5.78 -1.29 -8.09
N PHE A 96 -7.04 -0.97 -8.41
CA PHE A 96 -7.48 0.41 -8.51
C PHE A 96 -7.30 1.18 -7.19
N ALA A 97 -7.61 0.54 -6.05
CA ALA A 97 -7.43 1.09 -4.72
C ALA A 97 -5.98 1.55 -4.48
N PHE A 98 -5.00 0.68 -4.75
CA PHE A 98 -3.59 0.98 -4.51
C PHE A 98 -3.14 2.25 -5.25
N TRP A 99 -3.57 2.38 -6.51
CA TRP A 99 -3.27 3.55 -7.33
C TRP A 99 -4.02 4.80 -6.87
N ALA A 100 -5.31 4.68 -6.51
CA ALA A 100 -6.11 5.79 -6.02
C ALA A 100 -5.58 6.33 -4.68
N GLU A 101 -5.19 5.45 -3.77
CA GLU A 101 -4.62 5.79 -2.45
C GLU A 101 -3.25 6.45 -2.58
N ALA A 102 -2.38 5.92 -3.44
CA ALA A 102 -1.09 6.53 -3.73
C ALA A 102 -1.23 7.91 -4.37
N LEU A 103 -2.13 8.06 -5.35
CA LEU A 103 -2.42 9.35 -5.97
C LEU A 103 -2.97 10.34 -4.94
N ALA A 104 -3.93 9.92 -4.13
CA ALA A 104 -4.52 10.74 -3.09
C ALA A 104 -3.47 11.21 -2.06
N PHE A 105 -2.61 10.31 -1.61
CA PHE A 105 -1.51 10.64 -0.71
C PHE A 105 -0.56 11.67 -1.33
N LEU A 106 -0.15 11.47 -2.60
CA LEU A 106 0.75 12.37 -3.30
C LEU A 106 0.15 13.77 -3.52
N ILE A 107 -1.15 13.85 -3.81
CA ILE A 107 -1.86 15.13 -3.93
C ILE A 107 -1.89 15.84 -2.58
N VAL A 108 -2.32 15.15 -1.52
CA VAL A 108 -2.47 15.76 -0.19
C VAL A 108 -1.11 16.19 0.37
N ILE A 109 -0.05 15.40 0.16
CA ILE A 109 1.29 15.76 0.64
C ILE A 109 1.93 16.90 -0.15
N ALA A 110 1.55 17.09 -1.41
CA ALA A 110 2.01 18.23 -2.21
C ALA A 110 1.37 19.56 -1.78
N VAL A 111 0.16 19.51 -1.22
CA VAL A 111 -0.59 20.71 -0.79
C VAL A 111 -0.36 21.04 0.68
N ILE A 112 -0.10 20.03 1.52
CA ILE A 112 0.17 20.27 2.95
C ILE A 112 1.49 21.03 3.14
N LYS A 113 1.50 22.02 4.03
CA LYS A 113 2.73 22.74 4.37
C LYS A 113 3.74 21.77 4.99
N GLU A 114 5.00 21.87 4.57
CA GLU A 114 6.07 21.00 5.07
C GLU A 114 6.20 21.07 6.60
N SER A 115 6.10 22.27 7.18
CA SER A 115 6.13 22.47 8.64
C SER A 115 5.01 21.74 9.39
N LEU A 116 3.87 21.49 8.72
CA LEU A 116 2.77 20.71 9.26
C LEU A 116 3.04 19.21 9.08
N ALA A 117 3.53 18.77 7.91
CA ALA A 117 3.90 17.37 7.65
C ALA A 117 4.98 16.82 8.59
N GLN A 118 5.82 17.70 9.16
CA GLN A 118 6.79 17.29 10.19
C GLN A 118 6.16 17.02 11.57
N LYS A 119 4.96 17.53 11.85
CA LYS A 119 4.26 17.35 13.13
C LYS A 119 3.37 16.10 13.09
N LYS A 120 3.22 15.42 14.23
CA LYS A 120 2.35 14.23 14.37
C LYS A 120 0.92 14.49 13.91
N TYR A 121 0.33 15.61 14.32
CA TYR A 121 -1.03 16.00 13.94
C TYR A 121 -1.16 16.31 12.44
N GLY A 122 -0.11 16.86 11.82
CA GLY A 122 -0.12 17.10 10.38
C GLY A 122 0.01 15.81 9.58
N ARG A 123 0.78 14.83 10.04
CA ARG A 123 0.83 13.47 9.47
C ARG A 123 -0.53 12.76 9.62
N ALA A 124 -1.21 12.96 10.75
CA ALA A 124 -2.54 12.39 10.97
C ALA A 124 -3.59 13.03 10.05
N ALA A 125 -3.57 14.36 9.92
CA ALA A 125 -4.41 15.09 8.97
C ALA A 125 -4.13 14.70 7.52
N LEU A 126 -2.84 14.50 7.18
CA LEU A 126 -2.43 13.97 5.88
C LEU A 126 -3.08 12.62 5.60
N GLY A 127 -3.02 11.68 6.55
CA GLY A 127 -3.62 10.36 6.39
C GLY A 127 -5.13 10.38 6.28
N ALA A 128 -5.80 11.16 7.15
CA ALA A 128 -7.24 11.37 7.07
C ALA A 128 -7.67 11.99 5.73
N GLY A 129 -6.95 13.02 5.27
CA GLY A 129 -7.21 13.69 4.00
C GLY A 129 -6.96 12.79 2.78
N ALA A 130 -5.88 12.01 2.81
CA ALA A 130 -5.56 11.06 1.76
C ALA A 130 -6.62 9.95 1.66
N ALA A 131 -7.03 9.38 2.80
CA ALA A 131 -8.10 8.39 2.83
C ALA A 131 -9.44 8.97 2.35
N LEU A 132 -9.80 10.16 2.81
CA LEU A 132 -11.02 10.84 2.38
C LEU A 132 -11.02 11.09 0.88
N LEU A 133 -9.90 11.55 0.32
CA LEU A 133 -9.77 11.72 -1.12
C LEU A 133 -9.85 10.38 -1.85
N ALA A 134 -9.14 9.35 -1.39
CA ALA A 134 -9.12 8.02 -1.99
C ALA A 134 -10.52 7.38 -2.06
N VAL A 135 -11.29 7.37 -0.96
CA VAL A 135 -12.63 6.76 -0.94
C VAL A 135 -13.61 7.47 -1.89
N ASN A 136 -13.39 8.76 -2.17
CA ASN A 136 -14.17 9.53 -3.15
C ASN A 136 -13.73 9.27 -4.60
N LEU A 137 -12.53 8.73 -4.84
CA LEU A 137 -12.08 8.30 -6.16
C LEU A 137 -12.58 6.89 -6.52
N PHE A 138 -12.88 6.04 -5.53
CA PHE A 138 -13.34 4.66 -5.75
C PHE A 138 -14.57 4.48 -6.64
N PRO A 139 -15.60 5.35 -6.61
CA PRO A 139 -16.70 5.28 -7.58
C PRO A 139 -16.25 5.35 -9.05
N LEU A 140 -15.05 5.89 -9.31
CA LEU A 140 -14.47 5.96 -10.65
C LEU A 140 -13.87 4.63 -11.14
N ALA A 141 -13.77 3.61 -10.27
CA ALA A 141 -13.21 2.29 -10.61
C ALA A 141 -13.90 1.67 -11.83
N ARG A 142 -15.22 1.88 -11.99
CA ARG A 142 -15.98 1.40 -13.15
C ARG A 142 -15.48 1.99 -14.46
N PHE A 143 -15.16 3.27 -14.48
CA PHE A 143 -14.68 3.95 -15.70
C PHE A 143 -13.24 3.53 -16.03
N ALA A 144 -12.40 3.32 -15.02
CA ALA A 144 -11.01 2.92 -15.23
C ALA A 144 -10.83 1.44 -15.58
N THR A 145 -11.62 0.55 -14.98
CA THR A 145 -11.42 -0.91 -15.06
C THR A 145 -12.52 -1.64 -15.84
N GLY A 146 -13.64 -0.98 -16.11
CA GLY A 146 -14.86 -1.61 -16.64
C GLY A 146 -15.66 -2.39 -15.59
N ILE A 147 -15.18 -2.47 -14.34
CA ILE A 147 -15.77 -3.26 -13.26
C ILE A 147 -16.29 -2.32 -12.18
N PRO A 148 -17.56 -2.45 -11.76
CA PRO A 148 -18.09 -1.59 -10.71
C PRO A 148 -17.34 -1.80 -9.38
N ALA A 149 -17.20 -0.71 -8.62
CA ALA A 149 -16.73 -0.78 -7.25
C ALA A 149 -17.64 -1.71 -6.43
N CYS A 150 -17.07 -2.38 -5.43
CA CYS A 150 -17.89 -3.17 -4.50
C CYS A 150 -18.96 -2.27 -3.85
N VAL A 151 -20.19 -2.75 -3.76
CA VAL A 151 -21.32 -2.04 -3.16
C VAL A 151 -21.75 -2.69 -1.86
N TYR A 152 -22.36 -1.91 -0.96
CA TYR A 152 -22.92 -2.43 0.27
C TYR A 152 -24.11 -3.38 -0.04
N PRO A 153 -24.18 -4.59 0.54
CA PRO A 153 -25.19 -5.59 0.20
C PRO A 153 -26.62 -5.04 0.25
N GLY A 154 -27.41 -5.31 -0.79
CA GLY A 154 -28.80 -4.85 -0.90
C GLY A 154 -28.94 -3.38 -1.32
N THR A 155 -27.85 -2.71 -1.70
CA THR A 155 -27.87 -1.29 -2.12
C THR A 155 -27.04 -1.08 -3.40
N GLY A 156 -27.18 0.11 -4.01
CA GLY A 156 -26.26 0.58 -5.05
C GLY A 156 -25.12 1.45 -4.51
N TYR A 157 -24.94 1.52 -3.19
CA TYR A 157 -24.03 2.47 -2.56
C TYR A 157 -22.60 1.92 -2.49
N PRO A 158 -21.57 2.65 -2.97
CA PRO A 158 -20.18 2.19 -2.93
C PRO A 158 -19.72 1.89 -1.51
N LEU A 159 -19.15 0.70 -1.33
CA LEU A 159 -18.68 0.21 -0.03
C LEU A 159 -17.58 1.11 0.56
N SER A 160 -16.72 1.65 -0.29
CA SER A 160 -15.65 2.60 0.10
C SER A 160 -16.20 3.85 0.78
N LEU A 161 -17.35 4.35 0.31
CA LEU A 161 -18.02 5.51 0.89
C LEU A 161 -18.77 5.12 2.17
N TYR A 162 -19.39 3.93 2.19
CA TYR A 162 -20.16 3.47 3.36
C TYR A 162 -19.29 3.37 4.61
N TYR A 163 -18.08 2.82 4.45
CA TYR A 163 -17.11 2.67 5.53
C TYR A 163 -16.01 3.76 5.51
N ALA A 164 -16.25 4.89 4.83
CA ALA A 164 -15.31 6.01 4.82
C ALA A 164 -14.86 6.47 6.21
N PRO A 165 -15.73 6.57 7.25
CA PRO A 165 -15.27 6.94 8.59
C PRO A 165 -14.22 6.00 9.17
N ILE A 166 -14.31 4.69 8.87
CA ILE A 166 -13.31 3.70 9.30
C ILE A 166 -11.99 3.93 8.57
N ALA A 167 -12.03 4.10 7.24
CA ALA A 167 -10.84 4.35 6.45
C ALA A 167 -10.11 5.62 6.91
N VAL A 168 -10.86 6.71 7.12
CA VAL A 168 -10.33 8.00 7.60
C VAL A 168 -9.78 7.87 9.01
N GLY A 169 -10.52 7.26 9.93
CA GLY A 169 -10.10 7.08 11.32
C GLY A 169 -8.86 6.20 11.47
N LEU A 170 -8.78 5.09 10.73
CA LEU A 170 -7.58 4.26 10.71
C LEU A 170 -6.40 5.00 10.09
N SER A 171 -6.59 5.70 8.97
CA SER A 171 -5.52 6.43 8.28
C SER A 171 -4.97 7.61 9.09
N PHE A 172 -5.80 8.20 9.95
CA PHE A 172 -5.36 9.17 10.95
C PHE A 172 -4.29 8.61 11.89
N LEU A 173 -4.33 7.30 12.17
CA LEU A 173 -3.37 6.60 13.03
C LEU A 173 -2.22 5.97 12.24
N THR A 174 -2.54 5.30 11.13
CA THR A 174 -1.59 4.47 10.39
C THR A 174 -0.60 5.29 9.58
N VAL A 175 -0.95 6.48 9.11
CA VAL A 175 0.00 7.34 8.39
C VAL A 175 1.09 7.90 9.30
N PRO A 176 0.81 8.49 10.48
CA PRO A 176 1.86 8.82 11.45
C PRO A 176 2.75 7.62 11.80
N LEU A 177 2.15 6.43 11.93
CA LEU A 177 2.88 5.19 12.17
C LEU A 177 3.79 4.82 11.00
N GLY A 178 3.31 4.93 9.75
CA GLY A 178 4.10 4.71 8.54
C GLY A 178 5.28 5.66 8.44
N PHE A 179 5.09 6.95 8.77
CA PHE A 179 6.18 7.90 8.87
C PHE A 179 7.24 7.45 9.90
N TRP A 180 6.79 7.04 11.09
CA TRP A 180 7.67 6.56 12.14
C TRP A 180 8.44 5.30 11.73
N ILE A 181 7.78 4.34 11.07
CA ILE A 181 8.43 3.13 10.52
C ILE A 181 9.50 3.52 9.51
N GLY A 182 9.17 4.40 8.55
CA GLY A 182 10.12 4.87 7.55
C GLY A 182 11.33 5.58 8.17
N GLU A 183 11.11 6.41 9.19
CA GLU A 183 12.18 7.08 9.94
C GLU A 183 13.07 6.06 10.66
N ARG A 184 12.48 5.03 11.29
CA ARG A 184 13.23 3.96 11.97
C ARG A 184 14.08 3.16 11.01
N ILE A 185 13.55 2.79 9.84
CA ILE A 185 14.29 2.07 8.80
C ILE A 185 15.45 2.94 8.29
N ALA A 186 15.22 4.24 8.04
CA ALA A 186 16.28 5.14 7.58
C ALA A 186 17.41 5.29 8.62
N VAL A 187 17.07 5.39 9.91
CA VAL A 187 18.06 5.48 10.99
C VAL A 187 18.85 4.18 11.11
N THR A 188 18.19 3.02 11.13
CA THR A 188 18.90 1.73 11.23
C THR A 188 19.79 1.49 10.03
N GLU A 189 19.37 1.87 8.82
CA GLU A 189 20.17 1.78 7.60
C GLU A 189 21.45 2.63 7.69
N SER A 190 21.33 3.88 8.15
CA SER A 190 22.49 4.77 8.33
C SER A 190 23.48 4.25 9.40
N ALA A 191 22.97 3.66 10.49
CA ALA A 191 23.79 3.02 11.51
C ALA A 191 24.47 1.74 10.98
N HIS A 192 23.77 0.96 10.15
CA HIS A 192 24.32 -0.26 9.54
C HIS A 192 25.32 0.04 8.42
N GLU A 193 25.18 1.17 7.73
CA GLU A 193 26.21 1.73 6.82
C GLU A 193 27.53 2.02 7.52
N ALA A 194 27.46 2.50 8.76
CA ALA A 194 28.65 2.73 9.57
C ALA A 194 29.29 1.42 10.06
N PHE A 195 28.52 0.33 10.22
CA PHE A 195 28.99 -0.89 10.89
C PHE A 195 29.31 -2.09 9.97
N VAL A 196 28.59 -2.28 8.86
CA VAL A 196 28.67 -3.53 8.05
C VAL A 196 29.23 -3.29 6.65
N ARG A 197 30.42 -3.86 6.37
CA ARG A 197 31.08 -3.88 5.04
C ARG A 197 30.41 -4.78 3.99
N GLY A 198 29.41 -5.58 4.37
CA GLY A 198 28.82 -6.60 3.50
C GLY A 198 27.82 -6.04 2.50
N LYS A 199 28.27 -5.54 1.34
CA LYS A 199 27.41 -5.23 0.18
C LYS A 199 26.46 -6.39 -0.15
N ALA A 200 26.94 -7.64 -0.04
CA ALA A 200 26.17 -8.84 -0.36
C ALA A 200 24.87 -8.96 0.45
N PHE A 201 24.90 -8.78 1.77
CA PHE A 201 23.71 -8.93 2.63
C PHE A 201 22.57 -7.98 2.20
N ARG A 202 22.91 -6.76 1.78
CA ARG A 202 21.94 -5.76 1.29
C ARG A 202 21.30 -6.14 -0.04
N TYR A 203 22.06 -6.77 -0.94
CA TYR A 203 21.52 -7.23 -2.22
C TYR A 203 20.65 -8.48 -2.07
N TRP A 204 20.89 -9.30 -1.04
CA TRP A 204 20.13 -10.53 -0.83
C TRP A 204 18.87 -10.36 0.02
N ILE A 205 18.85 -9.45 1.00
CA ILE A 205 17.71 -9.35 1.92
C ILE A 205 16.40 -9.02 1.19
N SER A 206 16.43 -8.09 0.26
CA SER A 206 15.28 -7.66 -0.52
C SER A 206 14.67 -8.78 -1.40
N PRO A 207 15.44 -9.48 -2.27
CA PRO A 207 14.91 -10.60 -3.04
C PRO A 207 14.52 -11.79 -2.16
N VAL A 208 15.21 -12.03 -1.04
CA VAL A 208 14.84 -13.08 -0.08
C VAL A 208 13.49 -12.76 0.57
N THR A 209 13.27 -11.53 1.05
CA THR A 209 11.97 -11.11 1.59
C THR A 209 10.86 -11.26 0.55
N MET A 210 11.10 -10.81 -0.69
CA MET A 210 10.14 -10.98 -1.78
C MET A 210 9.83 -12.46 -2.04
N ALA A 211 10.86 -13.31 -2.14
CA ALA A 211 10.68 -14.75 -2.36
C ALA A 211 9.90 -15.41 -1.21
N ILE A 212 10.22 -15.07 0.04
CA ILE A 212 9.48 -15.57 1.21
C ILE A 212 8.02 -15.14 1.16
N CYS A 213 7.74 -13.85 0.90
CA CYS A 213 6.35 -13.37 0.79
C CYS A 213 5.57 -14.11 -0.30
N LEU A 214 6.16 -14.29 -1.49
CA LEU A 214 5.52 -15.02 -2.59
C LEU A 214 5.30 -16.51 -2.27
N LEU A 215 6.30 -17.16 -1.65
CA LEU A 215 6.18 -18.56 -1.22
C LEU A 215 5.11 -18.73 -0.14
N LEU A 216 5.02 -17.81 0.82
CA LEU A 216 3.98 -17.82 1.84
C LEU A 216 2.60 -17.61 1.22
N MET A 217 2.44 -16.67 0.28
CA MET A 217 1.19 -16.52 -0.47
C MET A 217 0.81 -17.84 -1.15
N ALA A 218 1.72 -18.44 -1.92
CA ALA A 218 1.49 -19.71 -2.58
C ALA A 218 1.12 -20.83 -1.58
N ALA A 219 1.83 -20.94 -0.46
CA ALA A 219 1.56 -21.93 0.57
C ALA A 219 0.16 -21.78 1.16
N ILE A 220 -0.30 -20.54 1.43
CA ILE A 220 -1.63 -20.32 2.00
C ILE A 220 -2.73 -20.77 1.01
N HIS A 221 -2.54 -20.55 -0.29
CA HIS A 221 -3.50 -20.99 -1.33
C HIS A 221 -3.43 -22.48 -1.69
N LEU A 222 -2.32 -23.15 -1.42
CA LEU A 222 -2.15 -24.58 -1.71
C LEU A 222 -2.58 -25.48 -0.54
N VAL A 223 -2.61 -24.94 0.68
CA VAL A 223 -2.96 -25.69 1.91
C VAL A 223 -4.39 -25.41 2.38
N GLY A 224 -4.96 -24.24 2.07
CA GLY A 224 -6.34 -23.87 2.38
C GLY A 224 -7.28 -24.09 1.21
#